data_AF-A0A367JQ34-F1
#
_entry.id   AF-A0A367JQ34-F1
#
_cell.length_a   1.000
_cell.length_b   1.000
_cell.length_c   1.000
_cell.angle_alpha   90.00
_cell.angle_beta   90.00
_cell.angle_gamma   90.00
#
_symmetry.space_group_name_H-M   'P 1'
#
loop_
_entity.id
_entity.type
_entity.pdbx_description
1 polymer ?
#
loop_
_entity_poly.entity_id
_entity_poly.type
_entity_poly.pdbx_seq_one_letter_code
_entity_poly.pdbx_strand_id
1 'polypeptide(L)'
;MNCGDTLCLQCGETAHLGLGCLDYLKAKLKGSTDAELISTIQWKLNNTRPCPNCSVMINRDEGCNKVDCLQCGYRFCWKCGSAWTQQKCGFYQCGESTEDVLLRDNESKAELGVPDMHAIDARRQSIQTL
;
A
#
# COMPACT_ATOMS: atom_id res chain seq x y z
N MET A 1 3.83 -27.06 9.42
CA MET A 1 5.02 -26.33 9.92
C MET A 1 5.61 -27.15 11.03
N ASN A 2 6.88 -27.52 10.88
CA ASN A 2 7.63 -28.25 11.88
C ASN A 2 8.69 -27.33 12.50
N CYS A 3 9.14 -27.65 13.71
CA CYS A 3 10.24 -26.94 14.32
C CYS A 3 11.53 -27.15 13.48
N GLY A 4 12.25 -26.08 13.16
CA GLY A 4 13.46 -26.11 12.33
C GLY A 4 13.27 -25.67 10.88
N ASP A 5 12.03 -25.45 10.43
CA ASP A 5 11.77 -24.90 9.10
C ASP A 5 12.31 -23.47 8.99
N THR A 6 13.04 -23.18 7.90
CA THR A 6 13.53 -21.83 7.62
C THR A 6 12.39 -20.97 7.08
N LEU A 7 12.16 -19.81 7.70
CA LEU A 7 11.12 -18.86 7.33
C LEU A 7 11.73 -17.56 6.81
N CYS A 8 11.02 -16.90 5.91
CA CYS A 8 11.33 -15.55 5.49
C CYS A 8 10.79 -14.56 6.52
N LEU A 9 11.69 -13.86 7.22
CA LEU A 9 11.32 -12.90 8.26
C LEU A 9 10.66 -11.62 7.71
N GLN A 10 10.67 -11.42 6.38
CA GLN A 10 10.03 -10.26 5.75
C GLN A 10 8.55 -10.48 5.41
N CYS A 11 8.14 -11.72 5.12
CA CYS A 11 6.77 -12.04 4.68
C CYS A 11 6.09 -13.16 5.49
N GLY A 12 6.84 -13.87 6.35
CA GLY A 12 6.34 -14.94 7.21
C GLY A 12 6.11 -16.28 6.49
N GLU A 13 6.45 -16.40 5.21
CA GLU A 13 6.35 -17.65 4.45
C GLU A 13 7.63 -18.49 4.54
N THR A 14 7.63 -19.69 3.95
CA THR A 14 8.84 -20.53 3.86
C THR A 14 9.98 -19.78 3.17
N ALA A 15 11.22 -20.01 3.59
CA ALA A 15 12.39 -19.38 2.99
C ALA A 15 12.43 -19.56 1.47
N HIS A 16 12.66 -18.46 0.74
CA HIS A 16 12.56 -18.40 -0.72
C HIS A 16 13.76 -17.65 -1.33
N LEU A 17 14.96 -18.24 -1.17
CA LEU A 17 16.23 -17.65 -1.63
C LEU A 17 16.21 -17.35 -3.14
N GLY A 18 16.61 -16.14 -3.52
CA GLY A 18 16.68 -15.70 -4.92
C GLY A 18 15.37 -15.18 -5.51
N LEU A 19 14.26 -15.25 -4.78
CA LEU A 19 12.97 -14.67 -5.18
C LEU A 19 12.55 -13.58 -4.19
N GLY A 20 12.03 -12.47 -4.71
CA GLY A 20 11.37 -11.45 -3.88
C GLY A 20 10.11 -12.01 -3.23
N CYS A 21 9.77 -11.53 -2.02
CA CYS A 21 8.56 -11.96 -1.29
C CYS A 21 7.29 -11.88 -2.16
N LEU A 22 7.15 -10.80 -2.95
CA LEU A 22 6.01 -10.60 -3.84
C LEU A 22 5.93 -11.66 -4.94
N ASP A 23 7.06 -12.01 -5.55
CA ASP A 23 7.10 -13.00 -6.63
C ASP A 23 6.84 -14.40 -6.11
N TYR A 24 7.38 -14.73 -4.93
CA TYR A 24 7.09 -15.97 -4.24
C TYR A 24 5.59 -16.11 -3.95
N LEU A 25 4.93 -15.07 -3.43
CA LEU A 25 3.48 -15.09 -3.17
C LEU A 25 2.67 -15.26 -4.45
N LYS A 26 3.03 -14.56 -5.54
CA LYS A 26 2.38 -14.71 -6.86
C LYS A 26 2.55 -16.12 -7.43
N ALA A 27 3.73 -16.73 -7.28
CA ALA A 27 3.98 -18.10 -7.71
C ALA A 27 3.14 -19.10 -6.91
N LYS A 28 3.08 -18.92 -5.58
CA LYS A 28 2.27 -19.74 -4.67
C LYS A 28 0.78 -19.64 -4.99
N LEU A 29 0.29 -18.46 -5.36
CA LEU A 29 -1.08 -18.24 -5.82
C LEU A 29 -1.41 -19.03 -7.09
N LYS A 30 -0.50 -19.03 -8.09
CA LYS A 30 -0.71 -19.74 -9.37
C LYS A 30 -0.63 -21.27 -9.24
N GLY A 31 0.14 -21.77 -8.27
CA GLY A 31 0.36 -23.20 -8.08
C GLY A 31 -0.59 -23.88 -7.09
N SER A 32 -1.44 -23.12 -6.39
CA SER A 32 -2.36 -23.67 -5.38
C SER A 32 -3.73 -23.98 -5.98
N THR A 33 -4.34 -25.08 -5.52
CA THR A 33 -5.76 -25.41 -5.74
C THR A 33 -6.61 -25.20 -4.49
N ASP A 34 -5.97 -24.89 -3.36
CA ASP A 34 -6.63 -24.66 -2.08
C ASP A 34 -7.25 -23.25 -2.07
N ALA A 35 -8.58 -23.19 -2.03
CA ALA A 35 -9.35 -21.96 -2.05
C ALA A 35 -9.09 -21.04 -0.85
N GLU A 36 -8.83 -21.61 0.34
CA GLU A 36 -8.55 -20.84 1.56
C GLU A 36 -7.14 -20.25 1.51
N LEU A 37 -6.17 -21.02 1.00
CA LEU A 37 -4.81 -20.52 0.78
C LEU A 37 -4.80 -19.41 -0.28
N ILE A 38 -5.55 -19.58 -1.37
CA ILE A 38 -5.67 -18.60 -2.45
C ILE A 38 -6.23 -17.27 -1.92
N SER A 39 -7.34 -17.31 -1.17
CA SER A 39 -7.97 -16.11 -0.62
C SER A 39 -7.04 -15.38 0.36
N THR A 40 -6.33 -16.13 1.21
CA THR A 40 -5.34 -15.59 2.14
C THR A 40 -4.20 -14.87 1.41
N ILE A 41 -3.64 -15.48 0.36
CA ILE A 41 -2.54 -14.89 -0.41
C ILE A 41 -3.02 -13.66 -1.19
N GLN A 42 -4.21 -13.71 -1.81
CA GLN A 42 -4.80 -12.57 -2.49
C GLN A 42 -5.01 -11.39 -1.53
N TRP A 43 -5.53 -11.67 -0.33
CA TRP A 43 -5.69 -10.63 0.69
C TRP A 43 -4.35 -10.02 1.08
N LYS A 44 -3.31 -10.84 1.30
CA LYS A 44 -1.94 -10.33 1.55
C LYS A 44 -1.47 -9.42 0.42
N LEU A 45 -1.61 -9.84 -0.84
CA LEU A 45 -1.15 -9.06 -2.00
C LEU A 45 -1.90 -7.73 -2.17
N ASN A 46 -3.18 -7.69 -1.83
CA ASN A 46 -4.01 -6.49 -2.00
C ASN A 46 -3.89 -5.50 -0.84
N ASN A 47 -3.66 -6.00 0.38
CA ASN A 47 -3.68 -5.18 1.59
C ASN A 47 -2.29 -4.87 2.16
N THR A 48 -1.23 -5.43 1.58
CA THR A 48 0.13 -5.18 2.06
C THR A 48 1.01 -4.56 0.98
N ARG A 49 1.93 -3.68 1.40
CA ARG A 49 2.93 -3.07 0.53
C ARG A 49 4.32 -3.17 1.13
N PRO A 50 5.36 -3.38 0.31
CA PRO A 50 6.73 -3.36 0.80
C PRO A 50 7.16 -1.95 1.17
N CYS A 51 7.90 -1.80 2.27
CA CYS A 51 8.61 -0.56 2.56
C CYS A 51 9.61 -0.26 1.43
N PRO A 52 9.61 0.95 0.84
CA PRO A 52 10.55 1.30 -0.23
C PRO A 52 12.02 1.33 0.22
N ASN A 53 12.28 1.38 1.54
CA ASN A 53 13.64 1.43 2.09
C ASN A 53 14.17 0.06 2.52
N CYS A 54 13.33 -0.81 3.12
CA CYS A 54 13.79 -2.09 3.69
C CYS A 54 12.98 -3.32 3.23
N SER A 55 11.99 -3.11 2.36
CA SER A 55 11.15 -4.14 1.74
C SER A 55 10.31 -5.00 2.69
N VAL A 56 10.24 -4.68 3.98
CA VAL A 56 9.30 -5.34 4.90
C VAL A 56 7.85 -5.12 4.42
N MET A 57 7.05 -6.17 4.45
CA MET A 57 5.63 -6.08 4.09
C MET A 57 4.86 -5.38 5.21
N ILE A 58 4.22 -4.27 4.89
CA ILE A 58 3.43 -3.46 5.83
C ILE A 58 1.96 -3.62 5.44
N ASN A 59 1.10 -3.93 6.41
CA ASN A 59 -0.34 -3.72 6.31
C ASN A 59 -0.66 -2.34 6.91
N ARG A 60 -1.63 -1.63 6.35
CA ARG A 60 -2.03 -0.31 6.79
C ARG A 60 -3.52 -0.29 7.10
N ASP A 61 -3.86 0.17 8.30
CA ASP A 61 -5.24 0.48 8.70
C ASP A 61 -5.81 1.65 7.88
N GLU A 62 -7.10 1.60 7.58
CA GLU A 62 -7.76 2.53 6.64
C GLU A 62 -7.67 4.02 7.09
N GLY A 63 -7.69 4.94 6.11
CA GLY A 63 -7.88 6.39 6.36
C GLY A 63 -6.64 7.30 6.30
N CYS A 64 -5.41 6.79 6.40
CA CYS A 64 -4.19 7.63 6.34
C CYS A 64 -3.10 7.06 5.45
N ASN A 65 -2.75 7.72 4.35
CA ASN A 65 -1.64 7.30 3.47
C ASN A 65 -0.26 7.55 4.09
N LYS A 66 -0.13 8.20 5.26
CA LYS A 66 1.17 8.35 5.93
C LYS A 66 1.54 7.07 6.65
N VAL A 67 2.61 6.44 6.20
CA VAL A 67 3.11 5.18 6.77
C VAL A 67 4.43 5.44 7.47
N ASP A 68 4.53 4.98 8.71
CA ASP A 68 5.76 4.96 9.50
C ASP A 68 6.26 3.51 9.61
N CYS A 69 7.35 3.18 8.91
CA CYS A 69 7.88 1.83 8.92
C CYS A 69 8.47 1.48 10.29
N LEU A 70 7.88 0.51 11.00
CA LEU A 70 8.34 0.10 12.33
C LEU A 70 9.74 -0.55 12.34
N GLN A 71 10.17 -1.15 11.22
CA GLN A 71 11.48 -1.81 11.13
C GLN A 71 12.65 -0.84 10.90
N CYS A 72 12.49 0.16 10.02
CA CYS A 72 13.60 1.06 9.63
C CYS A 72 13.34 2.54 9.91
N GLY A 73 12.16 2.91 10.41
CA GLY A 73 11.77 4.29 10.68
C GLY A 73 11.45 5.14 9.45
N TYR A 74 11.57 4.60 8.24
CA TYR A 74 11.29 5.35 7.01
C TYR A 74 9.80 5.71 6.91
N ARG A 75 9.53 6.98 6.60
CA ARG A 75 8.19 7.53 6.50
C ARG A 75 7.82 7.80 5.04
N PHE A 76 6.76 7.16 4.56
CA PHE A 76 6.38 7.21 3.15
C PHE A 76 4.88 7.30 2.94
N CYS A 77 4.49 7.69 1.73
CA CYS A 77 3.10 7.70 1.30
C CYS A 77 2.70 6.33 0.75
N TRP A 78 1.69 5.71 1.34
CA TRP A 78 1.13 4.44 0.87
C TRP A 78 0.67 4.49 -0.58
N LYS A 79 0.11 5.63 -1.02
CA LYS A 79 -0.44 5.80 -2.36
C LYS A 79 0.64 5.88 -3.45
N CYS A 80 1.70 6.66 -3.23
CA CYS A 80 2.74 6.89 -4.25
C CYS A 80 4.10 6.24 -3.94
N GLY A 81 4.27 5.61 -2.79
CA GLY A 81 5.53 4.98 -2.37
C GLY A 81 6.68 5.94 -2.04
N SER A 82 6.52 7.24 -2.31
CA SER A 82 7.56 8.25 -2.08
C SER A 82 7.68 8.67 -0.63
N ALA A 83 8.80 9.31 -0.27
CA ALA A 83 9.00 9.93 1.05
C ALA A 83 7.82 10.84 1.41
N TRP A 84 7.28 10.68 2.61
CA TRP A 84 6.12 11.45 3.05
C TRP A 84 6.52 12.91 3.28
N THR A 85 5.79 13.83 2.68
CA THR A 85 5.84 15.26 3.02
C THR A 85 4.43 15.82 3.05
N GLN A 86 4.14 16.71 4.00
CA GLN A 86 2.82 17.32 4.14
C GLN A 86 2.40 18.05 2.85
N GLN A 87 3.38 18.65 2.15
CA GLN A 87 3.17 19.40 0.91
C GLN A 87 2.78 18.51 -0.29
N LYS A 88 3.37 17.31 -0.42
CA LYS A 88 3.12 16.41 -1.56
C LYS A 88 2.08 15.31 -1.30
N CYS A 89 1.84 14.97 -0.04
CA CYS A 89 1.06 13.78 0.29
C CYS A 89 0.00 14.04 1.36
N GLY A 90 -0.20 15.28 1.82
CA GLY A 90 -1.12 15.66 2.90
C GLY A 90 -2.61 15.39 2.61
N PHE A 91 -3.44 16.41 2.43
CA PHE A 91 -4.88 16.25 2.10
C PHE A 91 -5.15 15.65 0.69
N TYR A 92 -4.10 15.09 0.08
CA TYR A 92 -3.89 14.41 -1.20
C TYR A 92 -3.94 15.23 -2.49
N GLN A 93 -2.75 15.66 -2.95
CA GLN A 93 -2.43 15.73 -4.39
C GLN A 93 -1.05 15.13 -4.67
N CYS A 94 -1.04 13.97 -5.33
CA CYS A 94 0.17 13.30 -5.80
C CYS A 94 0.27 13.37 -7.35
N GLY A 95 1.45 13.70 -7.88
CA GLY A 95 1.94 13.60 -9.27
C GLY A 95 3.37 14.20 -9.37
N GLU A 96 4.32 13.81 -10.22
CA GLU A 96 4.36 12.96 -11.42
C GLU A 96 5.10 11.62 -11.25
N SER A 97 4.75 10.72 -12.17
CA SER A 97 5.21 9.36 -12.40
C SER A 97 6.71 9.21 -12.66
N THR A 98 7.34 8.30 -11.94
CA THR A 98 8.24 7.35 -12.59
C THR A 98 7.57 5.99 -12.46
N GLU A 99 7.33 5.35 -13.61
CA GLU A 99 6.58 4.11 -13.72
C GLU A 99 7.14 2.99 -12.82
N ASP A 100 6.24 2.04 -12.53
CA ASP A 100 6.42 0.77 -11.83
C ASP A 100 6.38 0.75 -10.29
N VAL A 101 5.15 0.78 -9.74
CA VAL A 101 4.73 -0.26 -8.78
C VAL A 101 3.27 -0.67 -9.04
N LEU A 102 3.16 -1.73 -9.82
CA LEU A 102 2.01 -2.57 -10.16
C LEU A 102 0.70 -2.43 -9.34
N LEU A 103 -0.32 -1.97 -10.08
CA LEU A 103 -1.74 -2.37 -10.12
C LEU A 103 -2.67 -2.07 -8.93
N ARG A 104 -3.50 -1.02 -9.16
CA ARG A 104 -4.95 -0.85 -8.87
C ARG A 104 -5.37 -0.75 -7.37
N ASP A 105 -6.33 0.06 -6.94
CA ASP A 105 -7.54 0.57 -7.60
C ASP A 105 -7.76 2.09 -7.50
N ASN A 106 -8.60 2.55 -8.42
CA ASN A 106 -9.13 3.88 -8.59
C ASN A 106 -10.18 4.20 -7.49
N GLU A 107 -9.75 4.59 -6.28
CA GLU A 107 -10.67 5.20 -5.31
C GLU A 107 -10.78 6.70 -5.58
N SER A 108 -11.62 7.03 -6.57
CA SER A 108 -12.12 8.40 -6.80
C SER A 108 -13.27 8.78 -5.88
N LYS A 109 -13.52 8.00 -4.82
CA LYS A 109 -14.58 8.30 -3.86
C LYS A 109 -13.95 8.94 -2.64
N ALA A 110 -14.42 10.12 -2.26
CA ALA A 110 -14.08 10.69 -0.97
C ALA A 110 -14.51 9.70 0.12
N GLU A 111 -13.56 9.32 0.98
CA GLU A 111 -13.80 8.47 2.13
C GLU A 111 -14.90 9.06 3.03
N LEU A 112 -15.63 8.20 3.74
CA LEU A 112 -16.64 8.64 4.71
C LEU A 112 -16.00 9.58 5.75
N GLY A 113 -16.45 10.84 5.76
CA GLY A 113 -15.94 11.88 6.66
C GLY A 113 -14.87 12.79 6.06
N VAL A 114 -14.42 12.56 4.83
CA VAL A 114 -13.55 13.49 4.10
C VAL A 114 -14.41 14.49 3.31
N PRO A 115 -14.28 15.80 3.57
CA PRO A 115 -15.05 16.81 2.82
C PRO A 115 -14.63 16.86 1.35
N ASP A 116 -15.61 16.96 0.45
CA ASP A 116 -15.39 17.16 -0.98
C ASP A 116 -14.80 18.56 -1.24
N MET A 117 -13.52 18.62 -1.57
CA MET A 117 -12.81 19.87 -1.79
C MET A 117 -13.34 20.62 -3.03
N HIS A 118 -13.80 19.92 -4.07
CA HIS A 118 -14.36 20.57 -5.26
C HIS A 118 -15.67 21.29 -4.95
N ALA A 119 -16.51 20.67 -4.13
CA ALA A 119 -17.75 21.30 -3.67
C ALA A 119 -17.48 22.52 -2.75
N ILE A 120 -16.42 22.46 -1.94
CA ILE A 120 -16.00 23.58 -1.08
C ILE A 120 -15.44 24.73 -1.91
N ASP A 121 -14.58 24.44 -2.89
CA ASP A 121 -13.94 25.45 -3.74
C ASP A 121 -14.94 26.14 -4.67
N ALA A 122 -15.88 25.38 -5.24
CA ALA A 122 -16.98 25.95 -6.02
C ALA A 122 -17.82 26.93 -5.19
N ARG A 123 -18.10 26.59 -3.92
CA ARG A 123 -18.79 27.50 -2.99
C ARG A 123 -17.95 28.73 -2.66
N ARG A 124 -16.63 28.59 -2.45
CA ARG A 124 -15.74 29.74 -2.19
C ARG A 124 -15.70 30.72 -3.35
N GLN A 125 -15.62 30.23 -4.59
CA GLN A 125 -15.59 31.08 -5.79
C GLN A 125 -16.88 31.88 -5.96
N SER A 126 -18.04 31.28 -5.64
CA SER A 126 -19.33 31.97 -5.73
C SER A 126 -19.51 33.13 -4.73
N ILE A 127 -18.73 33.15 -3.64
CA ILE A 127 -18.77 34.22 -2.63
C ILE A 127 -17.86 35.40 -2.99
N GLN A 128 -16.82 35.18 -3.81
CA GLN A 128 -15.83 36.20 -4.19
C GLN A 128 -16.27 37.09 -5.37
N THR A 129 -17.40 36.79 -6.01
CA THR A 129 -17.94 37.52 -7.16
C THR A 129 -19.04 38.53 -6.80
N LEU A 130 -19.22 38.83 -5.50
CA LEU A 130 -20.04 39.93 -4.97
C LEU A 130 -19.15 41.06 -4.48
#